data_AF-A0A857CBX8-F1
#
_entry.id   AF-A0A857CBX8-F1
#
_cell.length_a   1.000
_cell.length_b   1.000
_cell.length_c   1.000
_cell.angle_alpha   90.00
_cell.angle_beta   90.00
_cell.angle_gamma   90.00
#
_symmetry.space_group_name_H-M   'P 1'
#
loop_
_entity.id
_entity.type
_entity.pdbx_description
1 polymer ?
#
loop_
_entity_poly.entity_id
_entity_poly.type
_entity_poly.pdbx_seq_one_letter_code
_entity_poly.pdbx_strand_id
1 'polypeptide(L)'
;MTLAVPTLGEGHLSADRLVAANINPRTGLATDYLNHFNEVVMLLEMLPDMPDCVEDVLDWQPLSYEQHFEASNFAEKHLAVEAFRAAPAAVRKALKDVVATLDTAVCEKQGRLRESDDIAAVAPVIALQTVEEVKPLIATASAIIHGHLDPASGTETDSQASIDALFA
;
A
#
# COMPACT_ATOMS: atom_id res chain seq x y z
N MET A 1 16.65 21.80 -26.24
CA MET A 1 16.44 22.15 -24.82
C MET A 1 16.39 20.85 -24.05
N THR A 2 17.40 20.54 -23.25
CA THR A 2 17.38 19.36 -22.37
C THR A 2 16.35 19.66 -21.28
N LEU A 3 15.16 19.06 -21.36
CA LEU A 3 14.23 19.11 -20.24
C LEU A 3 14.93 18.43 -19.07
N ALA A 4 15.17 19.18 -17.99
CA ALA A 4 15.75 18.63 -16.78
C ALA A 4 14.86 17.47 -16.31
N VAL A 5 15.48 16.33 -15.96
CA VAL A 5 14.75 15.22 -15.37
C VAL A 5 14.17 15.72 -14.05
N PRO A 6 12.86 15.55 -13.78
CA PRO A 6 12.28 15.95 -12.50
C PRO A 6 13.03 15.28 -11.35
N THR A 7 13.49 16.07 -10.39
CA THR A 7 14.22 15.61 -9.21
C THR A 7 13.36 15.87 -7.97
N LEU A 8 13.23 14.88 -7.09
CA LEU A 8 12.57 15.09 -5.81
C LEU A 8 13.27 16.17 -4.99
N GLY A 9 12.48 17.05 -4.37
CA GLY A 9 12.97 18.16 -3.56
C GLY A 9 13.19 19.46 -4.35
N GLU A 10 13.07 19.45 -5.68
CA GLU A 10 13.32 20.62 -6.53
C GLU A 10 12.06 21.09 -7.27
N GLY A 11 11.95 22.40 -7.49
CA GLY A 11 10.89 22.99 -8.32
C GLY A 11 9.49 22.60 -7.86
N HIS A 12 8.69 22.06 -8.79
CA HIS A 12 7.32 21.61 -8.50
C HIS A 12 7.25 20.30 -7.70
N LEU A 13 8.38 19.59 -7.53
CA LEU A 13 8.54 18.44 -6.64
C LEU A 13 9.20 18.83 -5.31
N SER A 14 9.13 20.10 -4.92
CA SER A 14 9.64 20.57 -3.61
C SER A 14 8.96 19.88 -2.44
N ALA A 15 9.69 19.75 -1.32
CA ALA A 15 9.20 19.04 -0.13
C ALA A 15 7.85 19.61 0.37
N ASP A 16 7.71 20.94 0.44
CA ASP A 16 6.49 21.60 0.89
C ASP A 16 5.30 21.29 -0.03
N ARG A 17 5.53 21.25 -1.36
CA ARG A 17 4.49 20.92 -2.33
C ARG A 17 4.04 19.46 -2.21
N LEU A 18 4.99 18.54 -2.01
CA LEU A 18 4.68 17.12 -1.82
C LEU A 18 3.91 16.89 -0.52
N VAL A 19 4.33 17.51 0.59
CA VAL A 19 3.62 17.42 1.88
C VAL A 19 2.19 17.97 1.76
N ALA A 20 2.01 19.14 1.14
CA ALA A 20 0.68 19.72 0.91
C ALA A 20 -0.23 18.84 0.04
N ALA A 21 0.36 17.98 -0.79
CA ALA A 21 -0.32 17.02 -1.64
C ALA A 21 -0.51 15.63 -0.99
N ASN A 22 -0.18 15.44 0.30
CA ASN A 22 -0.18 14.14 0.97
C ASN A 22 0.77 13.10 0.31
N ILE A 23 1.89 13.56 -0.23
CA ILE A 23 2.97 12.75 -0.78
C ILE A 23 4.18 12.86 0.15
N ASN A 24 4.80 11.74 0.49
CA ASN A 24 5.99 11.76 1.34
C ASN A 24 7.16 12.40 0.57
N PRO A 25 7.76 13.50 1.09
CA PRO A 25 8.78 14.25 0.34
C PRO A 25 10.12 13.52 0.22
N ARG A 26 10.39 12.51 1.07
CA ARG A 26 11.62 11.71 1.03
C ARG A 26 11.54 10.59 0.01
N THR A 27 10.37 9.97 -0.12
CA THR A 27 10.17 8.79 -0.98
C THR A 27 9.48 9.12 -2.30
N GLY A 28 8.76 10.24 -2.38
CA GLY A 28 7.91 10.59 -3.53
C GLY A 28 6.64 9.74 -3.63
N LEU A 29 6.28 9.02 -2.56
CA LEU A 29 5.16 8.08 -2.53
C LEU A 29 3.98 8.61 -1.72
N ALA A 30 2.76 8.33 -2.16
CA ALA A 30 1.52 8.62 -1.44
C ALA A 30 0.90 7.33 -0.88
N THR A 31 0.42 7.40 0.35
CA THR A 31 -0.26 6.30 1.06
C THR A 31 -1.60 5.93 0.43
N ASP A 32 -2.22 6.86 -0.30
CA ASP A 32 -3.48 6.65 -1.03
C ASP A 32 -3.41 5.44 -1.98
N TYR A 33 -2.22 5.11 -2.48
CA TYR A 33 -1.99 3.89 -3.26
C TYR A 33 -2.45 2.62 -2.53
N LEU A 34 -2.32 2.56 -1.20
CA LEU A 34 -2.68 1.36 -0.45
C LEU A 34 -4.19 1.19 -0.24
N ASN A 35 -5.00 2.20 -0.57
CA ASN A 35 -6.44 2.16 -0.34
C ASN A 35 -7.12 1.01 -1.09
N HIS A 36 -6.75 0.77 -2.35
CA HIS A 36 -7.35 -0.33 -3.13
C HIS A 36 -7.01 -1.73 -2.56
N PHE A 37 -5.88 -1.88 -1.86
CA PHE A 37 -5.57 -3.11 -1.13
C PHE A 37 -6.38 -3.23 0.17
N ASN A 38 -6.52 -2.11 0.91
CA ASN A 38 -7.31 -2.09 2.14
C ASN A 38 -8.78 -2.43 1.86
N GLU A 39 -9.33 -1.96 0.74
CA GLU A 39 -10.70 -2.25 0.30
C GLU A 39 -10.91 -3.75 0.06
N VAL A 40 -10.06 -4.40 -0.73
CA VAL A 40 -10.20 -5.84 -0.98
C VAL A 40 -9.91 -6.69 0.26
N VAL A 41 -8.99 -6.27 1.13
CA VAL A 41 -8.76 -6.93 2.42
C VAL A 41 -10.00 -6.87 3.30
N MET A 42 -10.63 -5.71 3.41
CA MET A 42 -11.87 -5.56 4.16
C MET A 42 -12.96 -6.50 3.63
N LEU A 43 -13.13 -6.58 2.30
CA LEU A 43 -14.10 -7.49 1.69
C LEU A 43 -13.78 -8.96 2.00
N LEU A 44 -12.52 -9.39 1.84
CA LEU A 44 -12.05 -10.74 2.15
C LEU A 44 -12.28 -11.12 3.63
N GLU A 45 -12.11 -10.18 4.55
CA GLU A 45 -12.37 -10.38 5.99
C GLU A 45 -13.87 -10.51 6.31
N MET A 46 -14.73 -9.84 5.54
CA MET A 46 -16.18 -9.85 5.74
C MET A 46 -16.87 -11.06 5.10
N LEU A 47 -16.22 -11.78 4.18
CA LEU A 47 -16.81 -12.93 3.48
C LEU A 47 -17.48 -13.98 4.38
N PRO A 48 -16.97 -14.33 5.60
CA PRO A 48 -17.62 -15.30 6.46
C PRO A 48 -19.02 -14.86 6.90
N ASP A 49 -19.21 -13.56 7.14
CA ASP A 49 -20.48 -12.98 7.57
C ASP A 49 -21.34 -12.49 6.39
N MET A 50 -20.70 -12.15 5.27
CA MET A 50 -21.31 -11.56 4.08
C MET A 50 -20.73 -12.18 2.80
N PRO A 51 -21.09 -13.45 2.50
CA PRO A 51 -20.56 -14.16 1.34
C PRO A 51 -20.99 -13.56 -0.01
N ASP A 52 -22.09 -12.80 -0.04
CA ASP A 52 -22.61 -12.15 -1.25
C ASP A 52 -21.63 -11.11 -1.84
N CYS A 53 -20.72 -10.57 -1.03
CA CYS A 53 -19.68 -9.64 -1.51
C CYS A 53 -18.49 -10.33 -2.18
N VAL A 54 -18.56 -11.64 -2.43
CA VAL A 54 -17.55 -12.38 -3.20
C VAL A 54 -17.36 -11.82 -4.61
N GLU A 55 -18.43 -11.32 -5.25
CA GLU A 55 -18.33 -10.73 -6.58
C GLU A 55 -17.39 -9.52 -6.59
N ASP A 56 -17.51 -8.61 -5.63
CA ASP A 56 -16.63 -7.45 -5.48
C ASP A 56 -15.16 -7.86 -5.24
N VAL A 57 -14.94 -8.93 -4.46
CA VAL A 57 -13.60 -9.51 -4.26
C VAL A 57 -13.03 -10.05 -5.57
N LEU A 58 -13.86 -10.72 -6.38
CA LEU A 58 -13.43 -11.35 -7.64
C LEU A 58 -13.22 -10.33 -8.78
N ASP A 59 -13.91 -9.20 -8.71
CA ASP A 59 -13.80 -8.07 -9.65
C ASP A 59 -12.59 -7.18 -9.36
N TRP A 60 -12.06 -7.21 -8.13
CA TRP A 60 -10.80 -6.54 -7.82
C TRP A 60 -9.66 -7.00 -8.73
N GLN A 61 -8.84 -6.06 -9.20
CA GLN A 61 -7.69 -6.33 -10.06
C GLN A 61 -6.44 -5.59 -9.55
N PRO A 62 -5.25 -6.20 -9.70
CA PRO A 62 -3.98 -5.53 -9.45
C PRO A 62 -3.83 -4.26 -10.29
N LEU A 63 -3.33 -3.19 -9.67
CA LEU A 63 -2.97 -1.95 -10.35
C LEU A 63 -1.54 -1.54 -9.99
N SER A 64 -0.75 -1.15 -10.99
CA SER A 64 0.52 -0.48 -10.71
C SER A 64 0.28 0.84 -9.98
N TYR A 65 1.31 1.37 -9.31
CA TYR A 65 1.25 2.69 -8.68
C TYR A 65 0.73 3.78 -9.63
N GLU A 66 1.26 3.82 -10.85
CA GLU A 66 0.79 4.77 -11.87
C GLU A 66 -0.67 4.53 -12.27
N GLN A 67 -1.06 3.27 -12.50
CA GLN A 67 -2.41 2.92 -12.92
C GLN A 67 -3.46 3.26 -11.85
N HIS A 68 -3.16 2.99 -10.57
CA HIS A 68 -4.01 3.38 -9.44
C HIS A 68 -4.28 4.88 -9.46
N PHE A 69 -3.23 5.70 -9.52
CA PHE A 69 -3.41 7.14 -9.48
C PHE A 69 -4.13 7.68 -10.72
N GLU A 70 -3.84 7.16 -11.92
CA GLU A 70 -4.55 7.53 -13.14
C GLU A 70 -6.07 7.29 -13.03
N ALA A 71 -6.47 6.15 -12.45
CA ALA A 71 -7.86 5.76 -12.23
C ALA A 71 -8.52 6.41 -11.00
N SER A 72 -7.74 6.86 -10.02
CA SER A 72 -8.24 7.41 -8.75
C SER A 72 -8.83 8.82 -8.86
N ASN A 73 -9.57 9.21 -7.80
CA ASN A 73 -10.01 10.57 -7.51
C ASN A 73 -9.00 11.38 -6.68
N PHE A 74 -7.77 10.88 -6.52
CA PHE A 74 -6.74 11.58 -5.76
C PHE A 74 -6.41 12.93 -6.43
N ALA A 75 -6.56 14.03 -5.69
CA ALA A 75 -6.52 15.38 -6.25
C ALA A 75 -5.20 15.70 -6.97
N GLU A 76 -4.09 15.21 -6.43
CA GLU A 76 -2.74 15.48 -6.93
C GLU A 76 -2.16 14.25 -7.65
N LYS A 77 -2.99 13.46 -8.35
CA LYS A 77 -2.58 12.20 -9.00
C LYS A 77 -1.43 12.34 -9.99
N HIS A 78 -1.41 13.41 -10.78
CA HIS A 78 -0.31 13.66 -11.71
C HIS A 78 1.00 13.93 -10.97
N LEU A 79 0.94 14.72 -9.89
CA LEU A 79 2.09 14.99 -9.04
C LEU A 79 2.60 13.72 -8.35
N ALA A 80 1.70 12.85 -7.88
CA ALA A 80 2.07 11.56 -7.27
C ALA A 80 2.80 10.64 -8.26
N VAL A 81 2.35 10.57 -9.51
CA VAL A 81 2.99 9.78 -10.56
C VAL A 81 4.36 10.36 -10.94
N GLU A 82 4.47 11.68 -11.05
CA GLU A 82 5.75 12.34 -11.34
C GLU A 82 6.76 12.18 -10.20
N ALA A 83 6.31 12.39 -8.95
CA ALA A 83 7.13 12.17 -7.76
C ALA A 83 7.59 10.72 -7.66
N PHE A 84 6.73 9.76 -7.95
CA PHE A 84 7.10 8.36 -8.02
C PHE A 84 8.19 8.12 -9.07
N ARG A 85 8.05 8.64 -10.29
CA ARG A 85 9.07 8.47 -11.36
C ARG A 85 10.41 9.08 -10.98
N ALA A 86 10.40 10.20 -10.24
CA ALA A 86 11.59 10.87 -9.70
C ALA A 86 12.17 10.20 -8.44
N ALA A 87 11.45 9.26 -7.83
CA ALA A 87 11.85 8.62 -6.59
C ALA A 87 13.12 7.77 -6.73
N PRO A 88 13.89 7.61 -5.63
CA PRO A 88 15.08 6.76 -5.61
C PRO A 88 14.77 5.36 -6.16
N ALA A 89 15.64 4.85 -7.03
CA ALA A 89 15.40 3.57 -7.70
C ALA A 89 15.19 2.41 -6.70
N ALA A 90 15.91 2.44 -5.57
CA ALA A 90 15.76 1.46 -4.49
C ALA A 90 14.36 1.51 -3.84
N VAL A 91 13.81 2.71 -3.59
CA VAL A 91 12.46 2.90 -3.05
C VAL A 91 11.42 2.34 -4.01
N ARG A 92 11.52 2.71 -5.30
CA ARG A 92 10.60 2.20 -6.33
C ARG A 92 10.66 0.68 -6.45
N LYS A 93 11.87 0.10 -6.42
CA LYS A 93 12.04 -1.35 -6.48
C LYS A 93 11.42 -2.04 -5.26
N ALA A 94 11.72 -1.56 -4.06
CA ALA A 94 11.18 -2.12 -2.82
C ALA A 94 9.64 -2.12 -2.81
N LEU A 95 9.02 -1.00 -3.22
CA LEU A 95 7.57 -0.93 -3.32
C LEU A 95 7.01 -1.93 -4.36
N LYS A 96 7.62 -2.00 -5.56
CA LYS A 96 7.17 -2.92 -6.61
C LYS A 96 7.29 -4.38 -6.19
N ASP A 97 8.36 -4.74 -5.48
CA ASP A 97 8.57 -6.12 -5.00
C ASP A 97 7.50 -6.53 -3.98
N VAL A 98 7.19 -5.67 -2.99
CA VAL A 98 6.13 -5.96 -2.00
C VAL A 98 4.73 -5.97 -2.64
N VAL A 99 4.48 -5.07 -3.58
CA VAL A 99 3.21 -5.02 -4.35
C VAL A 99 3.01 -6.30 -5.15
N ALA A 100 4.02 -6.79 -5.86
CA ALA A 100 3.90 -8.04 -6.60
C ALA A 100 3.56 -9.23 -5.68
N THR A 101 4.04 -9.19 -4.44
CA THR A 101 3.71 -10.20 -3.42
C THR A 101 2.26 -10.04 -2.92
N LEU A 102 1.80 -8.80 -2.69
CA LEU A 102 0.39 -8.49 -2.37
C LEU A 102 -0.55 -8.98 -3.46
N ASP A 103 -0.27 -8.61 -4.72
CA ASP A 103 -1.08 -8.98 -5.89
C ASP A 103 -1.22 -10.49 -5.99
N THR A 104 -0.12 -11.23 -5.79
CA THR A 104 -0.11 -12.69 -5.80
C THR A 104 -0.99 -13.25 -4.69
N ALA A 105 -0.81 -12.76 -3.45
CA ALA A 105 -1.55 -13.25 -2.29
C ALA A 105 -3.08 -13.02 -2.39
N VAL A 106 -3.50 -11.90 -2.99
CA VAL A 106 -4.92 -11.63 -3.27
C VAL A 106 -5.43 -12.50 -4.43
N CYS A 107 -4.67 -12.62 -5.51
CA CYS A 107 -5.04 -13.47 -6.65
C CYS A 107 -5.20 -14.95 -6.26
N GLU A 108 -4.34 -15.48 -5.38
CA GLU A 108 -4.45 -16.86 -4.88
C GLU A 108 -5.75 -17.08 -4.09
N LYS A 109 -6.17 -16.09 -3.29
CA LYS A 109 -7.45 -16.13 -2.56
C LYS A 109 -8.63 -16.07 -3.52
N GLN A 110 -8.59 -15.18 -4.51
CA GLN A 110 -9.59 -15.16 -5.58
C GLN A 110 -9.65 -16.49 -6.34
N GLY A 111 -8.52 -17.14 -6.63
CA GLY A 111 -8.48 -18.46 -7.26
C GLY A 111 -9.25 -19.50 -6.46
N ARG A 112 -9.01 -19.56 -5.15
CA ARG A 112 -9.74 -20.48 -4.24
C ARG A 112 -11.23 -20.17 -4.15
N LEU A 113 -11.62 -18.90 -4.21
CA LEU A 113 -13.04 -18.51 -4.26
C LEU A 113 -13.69 -18.97 -5.56
N ARG A 114 -13.01 -18.80 -6.71
CA ARG A 114 -13.52 -19.24 -8.02
C ARG A 114 -13.64 -20.77 -8.14
N GLU A 115 -12.78 -21.51 -7.47
CA GLU A 115 -12.77 -22.98 -7.49
C GLU A 115 -13.75 -23.61 -6.48
N SER A 116 -14.35 -22.81 -5.59
CA SER A 116 -15.25 -23.31 -4.56
C SER A 116 -16.72 -23.25 -5.02
N ASP A 117 -17.42 -24.38 -4.89
CA ASP A 117 -18.87 -24.44 -5.07
C ASP A 117 -19.65 -23.87 -3.85
N ASP A 118 -18.99 -23.74 -2.69
CA ASP A 118 -19.56 -23.21 -1.45
C ASP A 118 -18.62 -22.15 -0.85
N ILE A 119 -18.94 -20.88 -1.07
CA ILE A 119 -18.14 -19.75 -0.57
C ILE A 119 -18.16 -19.70 0.96
N ALA A 120 -19.30 -20.01 1.60
CA ALA A 120 -19.43 -19.95 3.05
C ALA A 120 -18.51 -20.97 3.74
N ALA A 121 -18.25 -22.11 3.10
CA ALA A 121 -17.33 -23.12 3.62
C ALA A 121 -15.84 -22.68 3.59
N VAL A 122 -15.42 -21.93 2.57
CA VAL A 122 -14.01 -21.51 2.40
C VAL A 122 -13.70 -20.13 3.00
N ALA A 123 -14.72 -19.28 3.15
CA ALA A 123 -14.58 -17.89 3.59
C ALA A 123 -13.86 -17.74 4.95
N PRO A 124 -14.15 -18.52 6.01
CA PRO A 124 -13.47 -18.36 7.31
C PRO A 124 -11.96 -18.56 7.22
N VAL A 125 -11.51 -19.53 6.41
CA VAL A 125 -10.08 -19.82 6.22
C VAL A 125 -9.42 -18.71 5.40
N ILE A 126 -10.09 -18.23 4.35
CA ILE A 126 -9.59 -17.14 3.51
C ILE A 126 -9.47 -15.83 4.31
N ALA A 127 -10.46 -15.51 5.15
CA ALA A 127 -10.44 -14.34 6.02
C ALA A 127 -9.24 -14.38 6.99
N LEU A 128 -9.03 -15.53 7.66
CA LEU A 128 -7.89 -15.72 8.56
C LEU A 128 -6.55 -15.54 7.84
N GLN A 129 -6.36 -16.20 6.69
CA GLN A 129 -5.13 -16.08 5.90
C GLN A 129 -4.92 -14.68 5.33
N THR A 130 -5.99 -13.91 5.10
CA THR A 130 -5.87 -12.51 4.68
C THR A 130 -5.22 -11.67 5.78
N VAL A 131 -5.61 -11.89 7.04
CA VAL A 131 -4.98 -11.23 8.19
C VAL A 131 -3.52 -11.64 8.34
N GLU A 132 -3.22 -12.92 8.20
CA GLU A 132 -1.88 -13.47 8.45
C GLU A 132 -0.89 -13.15 7.32
N GLU A 133 -1.35 -13.08 6.07
CA GLU A 133 -0.46 -12.99 4.90
C GLU A 133 -0.51 -11.60 4.23
N VAL A 134 -1.69 -11.00 4.10
CA VAL A 134 -1.87 -9.76 3.30
C VAL A 134 -1.63 -8.51 4.14
N LYS A 135 -2.18 -8.43 5.36
CA LYS A 135 -2.01 -7.24 6.23
C LYS A 135 -0.53 -6.92 6.55
N PRO A 136 0.35 -7.89 6.84
CA PRO A 136 1.78 -7.60 7.06
C PRO A 136 2.48 -7.04 5.82
N LEU A 137 2.06 -7.46 4.62
CA LEU A 137 2.58 -6.92 3.37
C LEU A 137 2.10 -5.48 3.14
N ILE A 138 0.85 -5.15 3.46
CA ILE A 138 0.34 -3.77 3.43
C ILE A 138 1.12 -2.90 4.43
N ALA A 139 1.37 -3.40 5.64
CA ALA A 139 2.18 -2.70 6.63
C ALA A 139 3.61 -2.44 6.13
N THR A 140 4.22 -3.43 5.46
CA THR A 140 5.54 -3.30 4.84
C THR A 140 5.54 -2.26 3.72
N ALA A 141 4.53 -2.28 2.84
CA ALA A 141 4.37 -1.28 1.78
C ALA A 141 4.18 0.14 2.37
N SER A 142 3.40 0.26 3.44
CA SER A 142 3.23 1.52 4.17
C SER A 142 4.56 2.01 4.76
N ALA A 143 5.35 1.12 5.38
CA ALA A 143 6.66 1.46 5.91
C ALA A 143 7.60 2.00 4.81
N ILE A 144 7.61 1.36 3.63
CA ILE A 144 8.37 1.81 2.45
C ILE A 144 7.91 3.19 1.99
N ILE A 145 6.60 3.43 1.91
CA ILE A 145 6.02 4.75 1.56
C ILE A 145 6.51 5.84 2.51
N HIS A 146 6.63 5.52 3.81
CA HIS A 146 7.12 6.44 4.83
C HIS A 146 8.67 6.57 4.89
N GLY A 147 9.40 5.76 4.12
CA GLY A 147 10.86 5.83 4.00
C GLY A 147 11.64 4.86 4.89
N HIS A 148 10.97 3.82 5.40
CA HIS A 148 11.58 2.72 6.13
C HIS A 148 11.80 1.54 5.16
N LEU A 149 13.03 1.41 4.64
CA LEU A 149 13.39 0.44 3.59
C LEU A 149 13.94 -0.89 4.13
N ASP A 150 13.73 -1.22 5.40
CA ASP A 150 14.43 -2.34 6.02
C ASP A 150 13.48 -3.36 6.70
N PRO A 151 13.43 -4.62 6.22
CA PRO A 151 12.66 -5.70 6.86
C PRO A 151 13.36 -6.32 8.08
N ALA A 152 14.60 -5.91 8.41
CA ALA A 152 15.35 -6.40 9.59
C ALA A 152 15.55 -5.34 10.69
N SER A 153 15.15 -4.09 10.45
CA SER A 153 15.18 -3.04 11.47
C SER A 153 13.90 -3.06 12.30
N GLY A 154 13.78 -4.09 13.14
CA GLY A 154 13.04 -3.95 14.39
C GLY A 154 13.70 -2.86 15.22
N THR A 155 13.32 -1.62 14.97
CA THR A 155 13.52 -0.50 15.91
C THR A 155 12.15 0.00 16.31
N GLU A 156 11.44 -0.87 17.04
CA GLU A 156 10.77 -0.37 18.23
C GLU A 156 11.84 0.36 19.05
N THR A 157 11.82 1.69 19.01
CA THR A 157 11.78 2.57 20.19
C THR A 157 11.79 4.01 19.68
N ASP A 158 10.62 4.52 19.26
CA ASP A 158 10.29 5.95 19.41
C ASP A 158 9.38 6.15 20.65
N SER A 159 9.60 5.32 21.67
CA SER A 159 8.91 5.39 22.97
C SER A 159 9.94 5.47 24.09
N GLN A 160 10.88 6.42 24.02
CA GLN A 160 11.74 6.76 25.16
C GLN A 160 11.79 8.26 25.44
N ALA A 161 10.63 8.91 25.34
CA ALA A 161 10.42 10.24 25.88
C ALA A 161 9.01 10.32 26.48
N SER A 162 8.80 9.80 27.70
CA SER A 162 7.81 10.25 28.71
C SER A 162 7.51 9.22 29.84
N ILE A 163 8.51 8.58 30.45
CA ILE A 163 8.26 7.81 31.70
C ILE A 163 9.06 8.33 32.91
N ASP A 164 10.19 9.01 32.73
CA ASP A 164 10.99 9.53 33.87
C ASP A 164 10.51 10.89 34.44
N ALA A 165 9.44 11.48 33.91
CA ALA A 165 8.87 12.72 34.44
C ALA A 165 7.69 12.49 35.42
N LEU A 166 7.28 11.25 35.68
CA LEU A 166 6.12 10.94 36.53
C LEU A 166 6.48 10.50 37.97
N PHE A 167 7.77 10.46 38.32
CA PHE A 167 8.25 10.04 39.65
C PHE A 167 9.32 10.95 40.26
N ALA A 168 9.44 12.21 39.81
CA ALA A 168 10.27 13.24 40.45
C ALA A 168 9.41 14.22 41.25
#